data_AF-A0A937INT0-F1
#
_entry.id   AF-A0A937INT0-F1
#
_cell.length_a   1.000
_cell.length_b   1.000
_cell.length_c   1.000
_cell.angle_alpha   90.00
_cell.angle_beta   90.00
_cell.angle_gamma   90.00
#
_symmetry.space_group_name_H-M   'P 1'
#
loop_
_entity.id
_entity.type
_entity.pdbx_description
1 polymer ?
#
loop_
_entity_poly.entity_id
_entity_poly.type
_entity_poly.pdbx_seq_one_letter_code
_entity_poly.pdbx_strand_id
1 'polypeptide(L)'
;MLSKYLGLLICLFMVMGALFQIGIFLYIDINSILIVFGGAFGYSLIQNKKEDYITNFGKGAIFFGWLGMLIGLIALTGGKYDNWGDIDKMGVALKVLMLPVFYGYMIKLITIPFNNQK
;
A
#
# COMPACT_ATOMS: atom_id res chain seq x y z
N MET A 1 -2.03 25.72 -5.99
CA MET A 1 -2.10 24.47 -6.78
C MET A 1 -0.71 23.90 -7.04
N LEU A 2 0.24 24.67 -7.58
CA LEU A 2 1.63 24.23 -7.83
C LEU A 2 2.35 23.66 -6.60
N SER A 3 2.15 24.26 -5.42
CA SER A 3 2.76 23.81 -4.16
C SER A 3 2.39 22.38 -3.75
N LYS A 4 1.16 21.93 -4.03
CA LYS A 4 0.70 20.56 -3.71
C LYS A 4 1.47 19.52 -4.52
N TYR A 5 1.65 19.78 -5.82
CA TYR A 5 2.37 18.88 -6.73
C TYR A 5 3.88 18.90 -6.49
N LEU A 6 4.45 20.06 -6.16
CA LEU A 6 5.86 20.16 -5.76
C LEU A 6 6.13 19.34 -4.48
N GLY A 7 5.25 19.44 -3.49
CA GLY A 7 5.33 18.63 -2.26
C GLY A 7 5.28 17.13 -2.56
N LEU A 8 4.34 16.70 -3.41
CA LEU A 8 4.27 15.29 -3.85
C LEU A 8 5.58 14.84 -4.51
N LEU A 9 6.15 15.65 -5.40
CA LEU A 9 7.40 15.32 -6.11
C LEU A 9 8.57 15.13 -5.13
N ILE A 10 8.69 16.00 -4.12
CA ILE A 10 9.72 15.87 -3.08
C ILE A 10 9.52 14.56 -2.29
N CYS A 11 8.29 14.24 -1.88
CA CYS A 11 8.01 13.00 -1.16
C CYS A 11 8.35 11.76 -2.00
N LEU A 12 7.94 11.74 -3.27
CA LEU A 12 8.24 10.63 -4.18
C LEU A 12 9.75 10.50 -4.43
N PHE A 13 10.48 11.61 -4.57
CA PHE A 13 11.93 11.59 -4.73
C PHE A 13 12.64 10.98 -3.52
N MET A 14 12.23 11.36 -2.31
CA MET A 14 12.78 10.77 -1.07
C MET A 14 12.49 9.28 -0.97
N VAL A 15 11.26 8.86 -1.27
CA VAL A 15 10.92 7.42 -1.27
C VAL A 15 11.74 6.69 -2.31
N MET A 16 11.79 7.17 -3.56
CA MET A 16 12.56 6.54 -4.63
C MET A 16 14.05 6.43 -4.28
N GLY A 17 14.65 7.48 -3.70
CA GLY A 17 16.03 7.43 -3.23
C GLY A 17 16.28 6.31 -2.22
N ALA A 18 15.37 6.12 -1.26
CA ALA A 18 15.45 5.00 -0.32
C ALA A 18 15.29 3.64 -1.01
N LEU A 19 14.35 3.50 -1.96
CA LEU A 19 14.13 2.26 -2.71
C LEU A 19 15.33 1.88 -3.57
N PHE A 20 16.00 2.84 -4.21
CA PHE A 20 17.20 2.59 -5.01
C PHE A 20 18.38 2.14 -4.15
N GLN A 21 18.56 2.73 -2.96
CA GLN A 21 19.61 2.34 -2.04
C GLN A 21 19.44 0.91 -1.51
N ILE A 22 18.21 0.47 -1.28
CA ILE A 22 17.89 -0.85 -0.70
C ILE A 22 17.73 -1.93 -1.77
N GLY A 23 17.14 -1.59 -2.93
CA GLY A 23 16.87 -2.50 -4.03
C GLY A 23 15.39 -2.56 -4.38
N ILE A 24 15.01 -1.98 -5.52
CA ILE A 24 13.60 -1.79 -5.91
C ILE A 24 12.82 -3.10 -6.06
N PHE A 25 13.49 -4.19 -6.46
CA PHE A 25 12.88 -5.52 -6.63
C PHE A 25 12.33 -6.10 -5.33
N LEU A 26 12.78 -5.62 -4.17
CA LEU A 26 12.22 -6.03 -2.88
C LEU A 26 10.81 -5.47 -2.65
N TYR A 27 10.40 -4.47 -3.41
CA TYR A 27 9.14 -3.76 -3.21
C TYR A 27 8.12 -4.07 -4.31
N ILE A 28 8.29 -5.16 -5.06
CA ILE A 28 7.37 -5.57 -6.12
C ILE A 28 6.81 -6.95 -5.79
N ASP A 29 5.51 -7.01 -5.47
CA ASP A 29 4.76 -8.24 -5.28
C ASP A 29 3.34 -8.09 -5.86
N ILE A 30 2.99 -8.95 -6.81
CA ILE A 30 1.74 -8.82 -7.58
C ILE A 30 0.49 -9.03 -6.72
N ASN A 31 0.53 -9.97 -5.76
CA ASN A 31 -0.62 -10.26 -4.90
C ASN A 31 -0.92 -9.08 -3.98
N SER A 32 0.14 -8.48 -3.42
CA SER A 32 0.07 -7.28 -2.60
C SER A 32 -0.43 -6.06 -3.39
N ILE A 33 -0.03 -5.91 -4.65
CA ILE A 33 -0.58 -4.86 -5.53
C ILE A 33 -2.08 -5.09 -5.78
N LEU A 34 -2.48 -6.31 -6.11
CA LEU A 34 -3.87 -6.65 -6.44
C LEU A 34 -4.81 -6.41 -5.26
N ILE A 35 -4.43 -6.81 -4.04
CA ILE A 35 -5.31 -6.64 -2.87
C ILE A 35 -5.53 -5.17 -2.53
N VAL A 36 -4.48 -4.34 -2.64
CA VAL A 36 -4.57 -2.92 -2.34
C VAL A 36 -5.32 -2.19 -3.46
N PHE A 37 -4.94 -2.40 -4.71
CA PHE A 37 -5.54 -1.68 -5.84
C PHE A 37 -6.99 -2.10 -6.08
N GLY A 38 -7.26 -3.40 -6.11
CA GLY A 38 -8.61 -3.94 -6.25
C GLY A 38 -9.49 -3.58 -5.06
N GLY A 39 -8.95 -3.66 -3.84
CA GLY A 39 -9.64 -3.25 -2.62
C GLY A 39 -9.96 -1.75 -2.58
N ALA A 40 -8.99 -0.90 -2.93
CA ALA A 40 -9.19 0.55 -3.04
C ALA A 40 -10.28 0.92 -4.05
N PHE A 41 -10.29 0.24 -5.20
CA PHE A 41 -11.31 0.42 -6.23
C PHE A 41 -12.70 0.04 -5.70
N GLY A 42 -12.83 -1.17 -5.12
CA GLY A 42 -14.08 -1.62 -4.51
C GLY A 42 -14.57 -0.71 -3.39
N TYR A 43 -13.68 -0.28 -2.50
CA TYR A 43 -13.97 0.68 -1.43
C TYR A 43 -14.53 1.99 -1.99
N SER A 44 -13.92 2.51 -3.06
CA SER A 44 -14.38 3.74 -3.68
C SER A 44 -15.77 3.62 -4.30
N LEU A 45 -16.14 2.46 -4.84
CA LEU A 45 -17.48 2.20 -5.36
C LEU A 45 -18.52 2.11 -4.24
N ILE A 46 -18.20 1.44 -3.13
CA ILE A 46 -19.07 1.31 -1.95
C ILE A 46 -19.45 2.67 -1.38
N GLN A 47 -18.49 3.61 -1.35
CA GLN A 47 -18.73 4.94 -0.78
C GLN A 47 -19.66 5.83 -1.64
N ASN A 48 -19.99 5.40 -2.86
CA ASN A 48 -21.06 5.96 -3.70
C ASN A 48 -21.21 7.50 -3.62
N LYS A 49 -20.14 8.23 -3.94
CA LYS A 49 -20.07 9.70 -3.99
C LYS A 49 -20.29 10.47 -2.67
N LYS A 50 -20.16 9.84 -1.49
CA LYS A 50 -20.06 10.58 -0.22
C LYS A 50 -18.91 11.61 -0.22
N GLU A 51 -17.84 11.27 -0.95
CA GLU A 51 -16.71 12.14 -1.28
C GLU A 51 -16.29 11.87 -2.73
N ASP A 52 -15.33 12.65 -3.24
CA ASP A 52 -14.71 12.40 -4.54
C ASP A 52 -14.12 10.99 -4.63
N TYR A 53 -14.21 10.38 -5.82
CA TYR A 53 -13.73 9.02 -6.06
C TYR A 53 -12.24 8.88 -5.76
N ILE A 54 -11.41 9.88 -6.10
CA ILE A 54 -9.96 9.80 -5.88
C ILE A 54 -9.65 9.81 -4.38
N THR A 55 -10.39 10.60 -3.61
CA THR A 55 -10.25 10.66 -2.15
C THR A 55 -10.66 9.35 -1.49
N ASN A 56 -11.79 8.77 -1.93
CA ASN A 56 -12.26 7.48 -1.45
C ASN A 56 -11.31 6.34 -1.85
N PHE A 57 -10.77 6.36 -3.08
CA PHE A 57 -9.76 5.42 -3.53
C PHE A 57 -8.50 5.45 -2.64
N GLY A 58 -7.97 6.65 -2.35
CA GLY A 58 -6.82 6.78 -1.44
C GLY A 58 -7.11 6.29 -0.02
N LYS A 59 -8.33 6.52 0.51
CA LYS A 59 -8.76 5.97 1.82
C LYS A 59 -8.87 4.44 1.78
N GLY A 60 -9.45 3.91 0.72
CA GLY A 60 -9.58 2.48 0.48
C GLY A 60 -8.23 1.78 0.36
N ALA A 61 -7.25 2.42 -0.28
CA ALA A 61 -5.89 1.88 -0.39
C ALA A 61 -5.22 1.69 0.97
N ILE A 62 -5.35 2.64 1.91
CA ILE A 62 -4.87 2.46 3.28
C ILE A 62 -5.61 1.32 3.97
N PHE A 63 -6.95 1.31 3.88
CA PHE A 63 -7.77 0.28 4.52
C PHE A 63 -7.38 -1.13 4.05
N PHE A 64 -7.30 -1.33 2.74
CA PHE A 64 -6.91 -2.62 2.17
C PHE A 64 -5.42 -2.94 2.28
N GLY A 65 -4.56 -1.92 2.46
CA GLY A 65 -3.17 -2.12 2.83
C GLY A 65 -3.04 -2.79 4.21
N TRP A 66 -3.71 -2.24 5.22
CA TRP A 66 -3.74 -2.85 6.56
C TRP A 66 -4.45 -4.21 6.57
N LEU A 67 -5.57 -4.35 5.84
CA LEU A 67 -6.28 -5.62 5.73
C LEU A 67 -5.41 -6.70 5.03
N GLY A 68 -4.67 -6.34 4.00
CA GLY A 68 -3.73 -7.24 3.32
C GLY A 68 -2.60 -7.71 4.25
N MET A 69 -2.03 -6.80 5.07
CA MET A 69 -1.05 -7.17 6.09
C MET A 69 -1.63 -8.13 7.13
N LEU A 70 -2.86 -7.90 7.60
CA LEU A 70 -3.54 -8.81 8.54
C LEU A 70 -3.73 -10.21 7.94
N ILE A 71 -4.16 -10.30 6.68
CA ILE A 71 -4.27 -11.59 5.95
C ILE A 71 -2.90 -12.27 5.88
N GLY A 72 -1.84 -11.52 5.55
CA GLY A 72 -0.48 -12.04 5.49
C GLY A 72 0.02 -12.55 6.86
N LEU A 73 -0.26 -11.82 7.94
CA LEU A 73 0.07 -12.23 9.30
C LEU A 73 -0.67 -13.51 9.71
N ILE A 74 -1.96 -13.61 9.41
CA ILE A 74 -2.74 -14.84 9.67
C ILE A 74 -2.16 -16.02 8.87
N ALA A 75 -1.76 -15.80 7.62
CA ALA A 75 -1.14 -16.86 6.82
C ALA A 75 0.23 -17.29 7.37
N LEU A 76 1.00 -16.35 7.93
CA LEU A 76 2.30 -16.61 8.55
C LEU A 76 2.16 -17.39 9.86
N THR A 77 1.27 -16.94 10.77
CA THR A 77 1.07 -17.55 12.10
C THR A 77 0.20 -18.80 12.05
N GLY A 78 -0.70 -18.91 11.07
CA GLY A 78 -1.59 -20.04 10.88
C GLY A 78 -0.94 -21.28 10.27
N GLY A 79 0.39 -21.28 10.09
CA GLY A 79 1.15 -22.47 9.67
C GLY A 79 0.97 -22.88 8.21
N LYS A 80 0.29 -22.09 7.37
CA LYS A 80 -0.02 -22.47 5.97
C LYS A 80 1.21 -22.86 5.15
N TYR A 81 2.37 -22.28 5.46
CA TYR A 81 3.60 -22.44 4.70
C TYR A 81 4.77 -22.99 5.53
N ASP A 82 4.51 -23.47 6.77
CA ASP A 82 5.55 -23.94 7.69
C ASP A 82 6.73 -22.96 7.87
N ASN A 83 6.43 -21.66 7.77
CA ASN A 83 7.42 -20.60 7.90
C ASN A 83 7.68 -20.25 9.37
N TRP A 84 6.77 -20.58 10.28
CA TRP A 84 6.86 -20.15 11.68
C TRP A 84 8.00 -20.86 12.41
N GLY A 85 8.94 -20.08 12.97
CA GLY A 85 10.13 -20.61 13.66
C GLY A 85 11.36 -20.76 12.75
N ASP A 86 11.21 -20.56 11.44
CA ASP A 86 12.31 -20.53 10.47
C ASP A 86 12.63 -19.07 10.11
N ILE A 87 13.74 -18.55 10.65
CA ILE A 87 14.09 -17.11 10.57
C ILE A 87 14.16 -16.63 9.11
N ASP A 88 14.76 -17.44 8.22
CA ASP A 88 14.97 -17.06 6.83
C ASP A 88 13.63 -16.97 6.09
N LYS A 89 12.75 -17.97 6.28
CA LYS A 89 11.40 -17.96 5.68
C LYS A 89 10.50 -16.88 6.27
N MET A 90 10.60 -16.63 7.57
CA MET A 90 9.87 -15.55 8.24
C MET A 90 10.27 -14.19 7.68
N GLY A 91 11.57 -13.95 7.45
CA GLY A 91 12.05 -12.71 6.85
C GLY A 91 11.43 -12.45 5.48
N VAL A 92 11.38 -13.46 4.62
CA VAL A 92 10.74 -13.36 3.29
C VAL A 92 9.23 -13.11 3.41
N ALA A 93 8.55 -13.81 4.32
CA ALA A 93 7.11 -13.62 4.52
C ALA A 93 6.77 -12.24 5.10
N LEU A 94 7.52 -11.77 6.08
CA LEU A 94 7.38 -10.44 6.71
C LEU A 94 7.60 -9.34 5.68
N LYS A 95 8.62 -9.47 4.83
CA LYS A 95 8.82 -8.57 3.69
C LYS A 95 7.55 -8.45 2.85
N VAL A 96 6.97 -9.58 2.42
CA VAL A 96 5.79 -9.57 1.54
C VAL A 96 4.56 -8.99 2.25
N LEU A 97 4.25 -9.37 3.49
CA LEU A 97 3.05 -8.87 4.18
C LEU A 97 3.12 -7.39 4.59
N MET A 98 4.30 -6.77 4.59
CA MET A 98 4.45 -5.33 4.81
C MET A 98 4.17 -4.52 3.53
N LEU A 99 4.29 -5.12 2.35
CA LEU A 99 4.09 -4.45 1.06
C LEU A 99 2.68 -3.88 0.87
N PRO A 100 1.57 -4.56 1.26
CA PRO A 100 0.24 -3.99 1.16
C PRO A 100 0.10 -2.65 1.89
N VAL A 101 0.63 -2.53 3.11
CA VAL A 101 0.60 -1.27 3.87
C VAL A 101 1.43 -0.20 3.16
N PHE A 102 2.64 -0.56 2.72
CA PHE A 102 3.50 0.34 1.95
C PHE A 102 2.77 0.87 0.69
N TYR A 103 2.18 -0.01 -0.12
CA TYR A 103 1.42 0.37 -1.31
C TYR A 103 0.20 1.22 -0.99
N GLY A 104 -0.52 0.89 0.09
CA GLY A 104 -1.67 1.66 0.54
C GLY A 104 -1.33 3.12 0.82
N TYR A 105 -0.21 3.36 1.52
CA TYR A 105 0.28 4.71 1.78
C TYR A 105 0.88 5.39 0.55
N MET A 106 1.57 4.66 -0.34
CA MET A 106 2.06 5.22 -1.60
C MET A 106 0.91 5.71 -2.48
N ILE A 107 -0.15 4.92 -2.62
CA ILE A 107 -1.35 5.32 -3.34
C ILE A 107 -2.00 6.52 -2.63
N LYS A 108 -2.15 6.49 -1.30
CA LYS A 108 -2.71 7.65 -0.57
C LYS A 108 -1.92 8.92 -0.87
N LEU A 109 -0.59 8.86 -0.76
CA LEU A 109 0.30 9.99 -1.03
C LEU A 109 0.04 10.58 -2.42
N ILE A 110 -0.04 9.73 -3.44
CA ILE A 110 -0.32 10.15 -4.83
C ILE A 110 -1.71 10.78 -4.96
N THR A 111 -2.71 10.30 -4.23
CA THR A 111 -4.09 10.82 -4.31
C THR A 111 -4.29 12.17 -3.61
N ILE A 112 -3.44 12.54 -2.64
CA ILE A 112 -3.64 13.74 -1.80
C ILE A 112 -3.77 15.05 -2.61
N PRO A 113 -2.90 15.35 -3.60
CA PRO A 113 -2.98 16.61 -4.35
C PRO A 113 -4.28 16.77 -5.14
N PHE A 114 -4.90 15.65 -5.52
CA PHE A 114 -6.13 15.59 -6.31
C PHE A 114 -7.41 15.66 -5.46
N ASN A 115 -7.29 15.62 -4.14
CA ASN A 115 -8.45 15.80 -3.27
C ASN A 115 -8.99 17.23 -3.43
N ASN A 116 -10.17 17.34 -4.04
CA ASN A 116 -10.87 18.59 -4.32
C ASN A 116 -11.65 19.12 -3.10
N GLN A 117 -11.07 19.04 -1.90
CA GLN A 117 -11.58 19.78 -0.75
C GLN A 117 -11.23 21.26 -0.95
N LYS A 118 -12.16 21.99 -1.57
CA LYS A 118 -12.37 23.42 -1.35
C LYS A 118 -13.20 23.59 -0.08
#